data_AF-A0A9P5RNQ8-F1
#
_entry.id   AF-A0A9P5RNQ8-F1
#
_cell.length_a   1.000
_cell.length_b   1.000
_cell.length_c   1.000
_cell.angle_alpha   90.00
_cell.angle_beta   90.00
_cell.angle_gamma   90.00
#
_symmetry.space_group_name_H-M   'P 1'
#
loop_
_entity.id
_entity.type
_entity.pdbx_description
1 polymer ?
#
loop_
_entity_poly.entity_id
_entity_poly.type
_entity_poly.pdbx_seq_one_letter_code
_entity_poly.pdbx_strand_id
1 'polypeptide(L)' 'VPFHLDQIDIYAPGQEAAQKYMFDVPVVELNGRVAMMHRIDEPKLIDILRNAQKSDSQQK' A
#
# COMPACT_ATOMS: atom_id res chain seq x y z
N VAL A 1 -5.56 14.13 0.33
CA VAL A 1 -5.41 13.28 -0.88
C VAL A 1 -6.45 12.18 -0.73
N PRO A 2 -7.52 12.16 -1.54
CA PRO A 2 -8.52 11.10 -1.42
C PRO A 2 -7.94 9.72 -1.77
N PHE A 3 -8.19 8.71 -0.94
CA PHE A 3 -7.83 7.32 -1.21
C PHE A 3 -8.86 6.38 -0.59
N HIS A 4 -8.89 5.14 -1.05
CA HIS A 4 -9.59 4.03 -0.39
C HIS A 4 -8.56 3.18 0.35
N LEU A 5 -8.93 2.67 1.53
CA LEU A 5 -8.06 1.83 2.34
C LEU A 5 -8.72 0.48 2.57
N ASP A 6 -8.11 -0.55 2.01
CA ASP A 6 -8.41 -1.95 2.32
C ASP A 6 -7.43 -2.44 3.38
N GLN A 7 -7.95 -2.82 4.55
CA GLN A 7 -7.14 -3.43 5.60
C GLN A 7 -7.24 -4.94 5.53
N ILE A 8 -6.09 -5.59 5.41
CA ILE A 8 -5.99 -7.05 5.32
C ILE A 8 -5.28 -7.57 6.56
N ASP A 9 -5.95 -8.47 7.29
CA ASP A 9 -5.28 -9.32 8.26
C ASP A 9 -4.58 -10.46 7.52
N ILE A 10 -3.26 -10.42 7.46
CA ILE A 10 -2.48 -11.43 6.74
C ILE A 10 -2.54 -12.79 7.42
N TYR A 11 -2.87 -12.86 8.71
CA TYR A 11 -2.95 -14.11 9.47
C TYR A 11 -4.35 -14.73 9.47
N ALA A 12 -5.32 -14.10 8.79
CA ALA A 12 -6.65 -14.67 8.62
C ALA A 12 -6.60 -15.99 7.82
N PRO A 13 -7.47 -16.98 8.15
CA PRO A 13 -7.52 -18.24 7.42
C PRO A 13 -7.75 -18.05 5.92
N GLY A 14 -6.98 -18.74 5.10
CA GLY A 14 -7.09 -18.68 3.63
C GLY A 14 -6.41 -17.46 2.99
N GLN A 15 -5.71 -16.63 3.76
CA GLN A 15 -4.97 -15.50 3.22
C GLN A 15 -3.56 -15.90 2.76
N GLU A 16 -3.26 -15.69 1.48
CA GLU A 16 -1.94 -15.99 0.90
C GLU A 16 -0.88 -14.94 1.25
N ALA A 17 -1.33 -13.72 1.62
CA ALA A 17 -0.44 -12.60 1.93
C ALA A 17 0.52 -12.88 3.10
N ALA A 18 0.18 -13.77 4.03
CA ALA A 18 1.10 -14.16 5.11
C ALA A 18 2.41 -14.75 4.56
N GLN A 19 2.35 -15.65 3.57
CA GLN A 19 3.55 -16.27 3.00
C GLN A 19 4.49 -15.23 2.38
N LYS A 20 3.90 -14.18 1.80
CA LYS A 20 4.62 -13.10 1.10
C LYS A 20 5.18 -12.04 2.06
N TYR A 21 4.44 -11.71 3.13
CA TYR A 21 4.70 -10.50 3.91
C TYR A 21 4.92 -10.72 5.41
N MET A 22 4.88 -11.94 5.94
CA MET A 22 4.93 -12.19 7.39
C MET A 22 6.12 -11.54 8.13
N PHE A 23 7.24 -11.29 7.45
CA PHE A 23 8.44 -10.68 8.04
C PHE A 23 8.56 -9.17 7.76
N ASP A 24 7.71 -8.64 6.87
CA ASP A 24 7.81 -7.29 6.34
C ASP A 24 6.66 -6.37 6.80
N VAL A 25 5.71 -6.92 7.56
CA VAL A 25 4.58 -6.16 8.09
C VAL A 25 5.02 -4.99 8.98
N PRO A 26 4.30 -3.85 8.95
CA PRO A 26 3.18 -3.55 8.04
C PRO A 26 3.65 -3.26 6.61
N VAL A 27 2.88 -3.74 5.62
CA VAL A 27 3.09 -3.51 4.19
C VAL A 27 1.94 -2.68 3.64
N VAL A 28 2.27 -1.67 2.84
CA VAL A 28 1.31 -0.87 2.09
C VAL A 28 1.50 -1.13 0.61
N GLU A 29 0.48 -1.63 -0.05
CA GLU A 29 0.38 -1.66 -1.50
C GLU A 29 -0.46 -0.48 -2.01
N LEU A 30 -0.06 0.10 -3.13
CA LEU A 30 -0.83 1.10 -3.87
C LEU A 30 -1.00 0.60 -5.30
N ASN A 31 -2.26 0.45 -5.74
CA ASN A 31 -2.62 -0.08 -7.07
C ASN A 31 -1.91 -1.42 -7.39
N GLY A 32 -1.84 -2.32 -6.39
CA GLY A 32 -1.22 -3.66 -6.51
C GLY A 32 0.31 -3.67 -6.51
N ARG A 33 0.96 -2.55 -6.16
CA ARG A 33 2.44 -2.44 -6.06
C ARG A 33 2.84 -2.05 -4.66
N VAL A 34 3.87 -2.71 -4.11
CA VAL A 34 4.42 -2.38 -2.79
C VAL A 34 4.96 -0.94 -2.81
N ALA A 35 4.42 -0.10 -1.93
CA ALA A 35 4.85 1.26 -1.73
C ALA A 35 5.80 1.38 -0.53
N MET A 36 5.49 0.69 0.58
CA MET A 36 6.24 0.77 1.84
C MET A 36 6.15 -0.54 2.62
N MET A 37 7.16 -0.84 3.44
CA MET A 37 7.25 -2.01 4.32
C MET A 37 7.96 -1.64 5.64
N HIS A 38 7.74 -2.43 6.70
CA HIS A 38 8.28 -2.30 8.08
C HIS A 38 7.92 -1.02 8.84
N ARG A 39 7.98 0.14 8.21
CA ARG A 39 7.65 1.44 8.81
C ARG A 39 6.91 2.31 7.81
N ILE A 40 5.80 2.89 8.27
CA ILE A 40 5.02 3.83 7.48
C ILE A 40 5.45 5.24 7.90
N ASP A 41 6.19 5.90 7.02
CA ASP A 41 6.50 7.31 7.13
C ASP A 41 5.37 8.11 6.47
N GLU A 42 4.62 8.85 7.28
CA GLU A 42 3.44 9.58 6.83
C GLU A 42 3.75 10.65 5.76
N PRO A 43 4.78 11.52 5.92
CA PRO A 43 5.15 12.46 4.87
C PRO A 43 5.44 11.78 3.53
N LYS A 44 6.22 10.69 3.54
CA LYS A 44 6.54 9.93 2.32
C LYS A 44 5.30 9.28 1.71
N LEU A 45 4.39 8.75 2.53
CA LEU A 45 3.13 8.17 2.05
C LEU A 45 2.27 9.23 1.35
N ILE A 46 2.15 10.42 1.92
CA ILE A 46 1.39 11.54 1.32
C ILE A 46 1.97 11.90 -0.05
N ASP A 47 3.29 11.95 -0.19
CA ASP A 47 3.95 12.25 -1.47
C ASP A 47 3.71 11.16 -2.52
N ILE A 48 3.77 9.88 -2.12
CA ILE A 48 3.46 8.74 -3.00
C ILE A 48 2.02 8.84 -3.52
N LEU A 49 1.05 9.08 -2.63
CA LEU A 49 -0.35 9.20 -3.00
C LEU A 49 -0.61 10.38 -3.95
N ARG A 50 0.03 11.54 -3.71
CA ARG A 50 -0.08 12.71 -4.61
C ARG A 50 0.49 12.41 -5.99
N ASN A 51 1.62 11.72 -6.05
CA ASN A 51 2.27 11.39 -7.32
C ASN A 51 1.43 10.40 -8.14
N ALA A 52 0.82 9.39 -7.50
CA ALA A 52 -0.07 8.45 -8.17
C ALA A 52 -1.27 9.15 -8.82
N GLN A 53 -1.93 10.09 -8.13
CA GLN A 53 -3.07 10.84 -8.69
C GLN A 53 -2.70 11.72 -9.89
N LYS A 54 -1.48 12.27 -9.90
CA LYS A 54 -0.98 13.06 -11.04
C LYS A 54 -0.75 12.18 -12.27
N SER A 55 -0.19 10.99 -12.08
CA SER A 55 0.03 10.02 -13.16
C SER A 55 -1.28 9.57 -13.81
N ASP A 56 -2.32 9.31 -13.00
CA ASP A 56 -3.65 8.94 -13.51
C ASP A 56 -4.32 10.09 -14.28
N SER A 57 -4.03 11.34 -13.92
CA SER A 57 -4.61 12.53 -14.58
C SER A 57 -3.95 12.86 -15.92
N GLN A 58 -2.72 12.38 -16.17
CA GLN A 58 -1.99 12.60 -17.42
C GLN A 58 -2.23 11.50 -18.48
N GLN A 59 -2.87 10.40 -18.09
CA GLN A 59 -3.23 9.29 -18.99
C GLN A 59 -4.68 9.36 -19.50
N LYS A 60 -5.40 10.46 -19.21
CA LYS A 60 -6.72 10.78 -19.74
C LYS A 60 -6.64 11.98 -20.66
#